data_AF-A0A8J7UPS2-F1
#
_entry.id   AF-A0A8J7UPS2-F1
#
_cell.length_a   1.000
_cell.length_b   1.000
_cell.length_c   1.000
_cell.angle_alpha   90.00
_cell.angle_beta   90.00
_cell.angle_gamma   90.00
#
_symmetry.space_group_name_H-M   'P 1'
#
loop_
_entity.id
_entity.type
_entity.pdbx_description
1 polymer ?
#
loop_
_entity_poly.entity_id
_entity_poly.type
_entity_poly.pdbx_seq_one_letter_code
_entity_poly.pdbx_strand_id
1 'polypeptide(L)'
;MLWRGPPTPLLLLIILAFLTVPVVAIQIVEFCPDPYRANEPDEYFVLEGAGSLDGVAVTDGEGTLRFPPGSKVNGRVTVAREARGFFLTHGHLPDYEVMDTDQTVPEMHGGGRFKLANKEDSIALLIEGTSAQEVRWPGDVAAREGQVHFLEDGVWDPHPRLLGQSDFSPQTFENVTVTLFVSPDCAYEVFERTFENAEERVEVNVYEFTHPGIAAMLTRAADRGIEVSVLLEGGPVGGIPPEEEAIAAALTAHGIDVQVMTTTPEAHAKYRYNHAKYAVVDNESVLITTENFKPSGVPAPGTRGNRGWGALVEDEGIAAYFTSVYQWDATGGDLAPAPTGGRGRDEEGHGDYAPTLSSLTVEGARVTPVLAPETTALVTDFIASAEERVLIEQASIRNSTAGGPNRFLATAIDVARQGVEVRVLLDAAWFNIEGEKDNDEMAAWINGVARAEGIPLEAKCIDLDAAGFVKVHTKGVIVDNHSVLISSINWNDNSADFNREAGVIIEHPRAAHYFVTAFEADWTAGEPVWIKTDDHRLVLAVGIVAAFFILYLWREKRR
;
A
#
# COMPACT_ATOMS: atom_id res chain seq x y z
N MET A 1 87.75 3.79 21.89
CA MET A 1 87.33 4.17 20.52
C MET A 1 85.82 4.04 20.48
N LEU A 2 85.11 5.17 20.31
CA LEU A 2 83.78 5.36 19.66
C LEU A 2 82.80 4.16 19.69
N TRP A 3 81.51 4.23 20.07
CA TRP A 3 80.56 5.34 20.23
C TRP A 3 79.21 4.79 20.77
N ARG A 4 78.62 5.52 21.72
CA ARG A 4 77.19 5.76 22.09
C ARG A 4 76.06 4.76 21.74
N GLY A 5 75.32 4.39 22.80
CA GLY A 5 73.86 4.21 22.82
C GLY A 5 73.31 4.43 24.25
N PRO A 6 72.34 5.32 24.51
CA PRO A 6 71.74 5.57 25.83
C PRO A 6 70.45 4.75 26.08
N PRO A 7 69.89 4.75 27.31
CA PRO A 7 68.91 3.75 27.78
C PRO A 7 67.43 4.20 27.77
N THR A 8 66.50 3.23 27.62
CA THR A 8 65.05 3.16 28.04
C THR A 8 64.09 4.30 27.64
N PRO A 9 62.79 4.04 27.30
CA PRO A 9 61.84 3.49 28.26
C PRO A 9 60.71 2.57 27.75
N LEU A 10 60.23 1.77 28.70
CA LEU A 10 58.96 1.05 28.77
C LEU A 10 57.80 2.00 28.45
N LEU A 11 57.14 1.82 27.29
CA LEU A 11 55.93 2.56 26.95
C LEU A 11 54.72 1.83 27.53
N LEU A 12 54.11 2.43 28.56
CA LEU A 12 52.74 2.17 28.96
C LEU A 12 51.82 2.36 27.74
N LEU A 13 51.22 1.27 27.26
CA LEU A 13 49.99 1.32 26.48
C LEU A 13 48.84 1.01 27.43
N ILE A 14 48.36 2.05 28.14
CA ILE A 14 47.02 2.02 28.72
C ILE A 14 46.05 2.19 27.55
N ILE A 15 45.47 1.07 27.10
CA ILE A 15 44.30 1.10 26.23
C ILE A 15 43.14 1.58 27.10
N LEU A 16 42.82 2.87 27.00
CA LEU A 16 41.53 3.40 27.44
C LEU A 16 40.49 2.96 26.40
N ALA A 17 40.04 1.71 26.53
CA ALA A 17 38.81 1.28 25.90
C ALA A 17 37.66 1.94 26.65
N PHE A 18 37.30 3.17 26.24
CA PHE A 18 35.95 3.65 26.51
C PHE A 18 35.01 2.73 25.73
N LEU A 19 34.43 1.76 26.44
CA LEU A 19 33.13 1.21 26.10
C LEU A 19 32.16 2.41 26.15
N THR A 20 32.06 3.16 25.07
CA THR A 20 30.92 4.03 24.84
C THR A 20 29.75 3.08 24.60
N VAL A 21 29.10 2.66 25.68
CA VAL A 21 27.69 2.28 25.58
C VAL A 21 27.03 3.53 25.01
N PRO A 22 26.42 3.49 23.82
CA PRO A 22 25.67 4.64 23.36
C PRO A 22 24.56 4.84 24.39
N VAL A 23 24.70 5.89 25.22
CA VAL A 23 23.58 6.39 25.98
C VAL A 23 22.69 7.01 24.92
N VAL A 24 21.61 6.32 24.57
CA VAL A 24 20.58 6.87 23.69
C VAL A 24 20.06 8.12 24.40
N ALA A 25 20.28 9.29 23.79
CA ALA A 25 19.80 10.54 24.32
C ALA A 25 18.26 10.49 24.41
N ILE A 26 17.71 10.98 25.52
CA ILE A 26 16.26 11.04 25.69
C ILE A 26 15.72 12.07 24.70
N GLN A 27 14.69 11.71 23.96
CA GLN A 27 14.03 12.53 22.94
C GLN A 27 12.51 12.31 22.96
N ILE A 28 11.75 13.33 22.57
CA ILE A 28 10.34 13.21 22.17
C ILE A 28 10.33 12.52 20.81
N VAL A 29 9.59 11.41 20.71
CA VAL A 29 9.47 10.63 19.47
C VAL A 29 8.05 10.55 18.93
N GLU A 30 7.05 10.88 19.74
CA GLU A 30 5.66 10.80 19.34
C GLU A 30 4.80 11.74 20.19
N PHE A 31 3.75 12.33 19.62
CA PHE A 31 2.72 13.07 20.38
C PHE A 31 1.45 13.25 19.56
N CYS A 32 0.32 13.45 20.24
CA CYS A 32 -0.98 13.74 19.62
C CYS A 32 -1.66 14.90 20.37
N PRO A 33 -1.61 16.13 19.84
CA PRO A 33 -2.13 17.31 20.52
C PRO A 33 -3.65 17.52 20.33
N ASP A 34 -4.22 16.94 19.27
CA ASP A 34 -5.63 17.14 18.86
C ASP A 34 -6.34 15.79 18.64
N PRO A 35 -6.46 14.90 19.65
CA PRO A 35 -7.16 13.62 19.48
C PRO A 35 -8.67 13.79 19.26
N TYR A 36 -9.33 12.73 18.78
CA TYR A 36 -10.76 12.75 18.43
C TYR A 36 -11.72 12.92 19.61
N ARG A 37 -11.31 12.60 20.84
CA ARG A 37 -12.21 12.64 21.99
C ARG A 37 -12.42 14.07 22.49
N ALA A 38 -13.68 14.39 22.78
CA ALA A 38 -14.03 15.69 23.35
C ALA A 38 -13.27 15.97 24.66
N ASN A 39 -12.68 17.17 24.76
CA ASN A 39 -11.81 17.64 25.84
C ASN A 39 -10.41 17.00 25.89
N GLU A 40 -10.08 16.16 24.91
CA GLU A 40 -8.77 15.52 24.69
C GLU A 40 -8.21 14.81 25.94
N PRO A 41 -8.99 13.91 26.59
CA PRO A 41 -8.48 13.16 27.74
C PRO A 41 -7.36 12.17 27.33
N ASP A 42 -7.27 11.86 26.04
CA ASP A 42 -6.27 11.00 25.39
C ASP A 42 -5.13 11.78 24.72
N GLU A 43 -4.99 13.09 24.96
CA GLU A 43 -3.80 13.86 24.58
C GLU A 43 -2.55 13.24 25.21
N TYR A 44 -1.48 13.02 24.45
CA TYR A 44 -0.27 12.35 24.95
C TYR A 44 1.01 12.77 24.22
N PHE A 45 2.14 12.41 24.85
CA PHE A 45 3.46 12.39 24.21
C PHE A 45 4.26 11.16 24.67
N VAL A 46 5.26 10.79 23.88
CA VAL A 46 6.15 9.66 24.14
C VAL A 46 7.59 10.15 24.13
N LEU A 47 8.33 9.77 25.17
CA LEU A 47 9.77 9.89 25.22
C LEU A 47 10.43 8.55 24.90
N GLU A 48 11.54 8.57 24.19
CA GLU A 48 12.38 7.38 23.97
C GLU A 48 13.81 7.66 24.42
N GLY A 49 14.44 6.67 25.06
CA GLY A 49 15.84 6.74 25.44
C GLY A 49 16.23 5.72 26.50
N ALA A 50 17.39 5.94 27.13
CA ALA A 50 17.82 5.13 28.26
C ALA A 50 18.48 5.99 29.34
N GLY A 51 18.03 5.86 30.59
CA GLY A 51 18.66 6.57 31.72
C GLY A 51 17.70 6.97 32.83
N SER A 52 18.20 7.86 33.70
CA SER A 52 17.35 8.52 34.71
C SER A 52 16.48 9.58 34.03
N LEU A 53 15.24 9.70 34.49
CA LEU A 53 14.34 10.81 34.16
C LEU A 53 14.42 11.96 35.19
N ASP A 54 15.30 11.84 36.19
CA ASP A 54 15.63 12.97 37.08
C ASP A 54 16.22 14.12 36.25
N GLY A 55 15.76 15.35 36.50
CA GLY A 55 16.20 16.52 35.74
C GLY A 55 15.58 16.65 34.34
N VAL A 56 14.83 15.65 33.88
CA VAL A 56 14.04 15.70 32.64
C VAL A 56 12.70 16.38 32.89
N ALA A 57 12.31 17.27 31.99
CA ALA A 57 11.02 17.93 32.01
C ALA A 57 10.48 18.13 30.59
N VAL A 58 9.16 18.21 30.45
CA VAL A 58 8.49 18.51 29.17
C VAL A 58 7.59 19.73 29.36
N THR A 59 7.61 20.67 28.42
CA THR A 59 6.87 21.94 28.52
C THR A 59 6.25 22.32 27.19
N ASP A 60 5.07 22.93 27.22
CA ASP A 60 4.41 23.60 26.08
C ASP A 60 4.73 25.10 26.02
N GLY A 61 5.10 25.67 27.17
CA GLY A 61 5.40 27.09 27.37
C GLY A 61 4.56 27.70 28.48
N GLU A 62 3.37 27.13 28.72
CA GLU A 62 2.38 27.51 29.73
C GLU A 62 2.48 26.66 31.00
N GLY A 63 2.92 25.41 30.86
CA GLY A 63 3.13 24.46 31.94
C GLY A 63 4.37 23.60 31.72
N THR A 64 4.87 23.02 32.81
CA THR A 64 6.02 22.12 32.77
C THR A 64 5.75 20.87 33.60
N LEU A 65 5.90 19.71 32.97
CA LEU A 65 5.80 18.38 33.57
C LEU A 65 7.18 17.83 33.90
N ARG A 66 7.26 17.07 34.99
CA ARG A 66 8.47 16.42 35.53
C ARG A 66 8.09 15.04 36.03
N PHE A 67 8.99 14.09 35.85
CA PHE A 67 8.78 12.73 36.34
C PHE A 67 8.94 12.66 37.87
N PRO A 68 8.24 11.72 38.54
CA PRO A 68 8.51 11.39 39.94
C PRO A 68 9.98 11.07 40.21
N PRO A 69 10.55 11.48 41.36
CA PRO A 69 11.96 11.24 41.67
C PRO A 69 12.36 9.76 41.56
N GLY A 70 13.47 9.50 40.90
CA GLY A 70 14.00 8.15 40.68
C GLY A 70 13.36 7.40 39.50
N SER A 71 12.49 8.05 38.72
CA SER A 71 11.96 7.50 37.47
C SER A 71 13.07 7.22 36.46
N LYS A 72 12.88 6.20 35.62
CA LYS A 72 13.85 5.77 34.62
C LYS A 72 13.15 5.41 33.32
N VAL A 73 13.87 5.58 32.23
CA VAL A 73 13.44 5.14 30.89
C VAL A 73 14.43 4.11 30.36
N ASN A 74 13.90 3.10 29.65
CA ASN A 74 14.67 2.15 28.87
C ASN A 74 13.79 1.67 27.70
N GLY A 75 13.83 2.41 26.59
CA GLY A 75 12.86 2.31 25.50
C GLY A 75 11.90 3.50 25.53
N ARG A 76 10.63 3.24 25.26
CA ARG A 76 9.57 4.27 25.22
C ARG A 76 8.89 4.44 26.58
N VAL A 77 8.49 5.67 26.89
CA VAL A 77 7.65 6.06 28.03
C VAL A 77 6.56 6.98 27.52
N THR A 78 5.31 6.56 27.70
CA THR A 78 4.11 7.30 27.28
C THR A 78 3.54 8.08 28.46
N VAL A 79 3.34 9.38 28.25
CA VAL A 79 2.69 10.27 29.20
C VAL A 79 1.40 10.77 28.57
N ALA A 80 0.26 10.47 29.17
CA ALA A 80 -1.03 10.94 28.70
C ALA A 80 -1.67 11.93 29.66
N ARG A 81 -2.63 12.71 29.17
CA ARG A 81 -3.33 13.69 29.99
C ARG A 81 -4.20 13.03 31.07
N GLU A 82 -4.99 12.03 30.69
CA GLU A 82 -5.78 11.19 31.60
C GLU A 82 -5.56 9.70 31.25
N ALA A 83 -5.13 8.87 32.21
CA ALA A 83 -4.88 7.45 31.95
C ALA A 83 -6.12 6.72 31.42
N ARG A 84 -7.29 7.03 31.97
CA ARG A 84 -8.55 6.41 31.53
C ARG A 84 -8.96 6.86 30.13
N GLY A 85 -8.72 8.12 29.77
CA GLY A 85 -8.97 8.65 28.43
C GLY A 85 -8.12 7.91 27.41
N PHE A 86 -6.81 7.84 27.67
CA PHE A 86 -5.84 7.14 26.84
C PHE A 86 -6.20 5.66 26.67
N PHE A 87 -6.55 4.94 27.75
CA PHE A 87 -6.95 3.53 27.66
C PHE A 87 -8.13 3.28 26.71
N LEU A 88 -9.12 4.18 26.71
CA LEU A 88 -10.29 4.03 25.84
C LEU A 88 -9.98 4.21 24.35
N THR A 89 -8.92 4.95 24.01
CA THR A 89 -8.48 5.17 22.62
C THR A 89 -7.44 4.13 22.19
N HIS A 90 -6.49 3.79 23.07
CA HIS A 90 -5.32 2.98 22.73
C HIS A 90 -5.37 1.53 23.23
N GLY A 91 -6.36 1.17 24.06
CA GLY A 91 -6.54 -0.19 24.58
C GLY A 91 -5.54 -0.61 25.66
N HIS A 92 -4.65 0.28 26.10
CA HIS A 92 -3.68 0.06 27.17
C HIS A 92 -3.47 1.35 27.98
N LEU A 93 -3.00 1.22 29.23
CA LEU A 93 -2.72 2.37 30.09
C LEU A 93 -1.38 3.03 29.69
N PRO A 94 -1.23 4.35 29.85
CA PRO A 94 0.06 5.02 29.69
C PRO A 94 0.99 4.71 30.88
N ASP A 95 2.27 5.03 30.76
CA ASP A 95 3.24 4.86 31.84
C ASP A 95 3.10 5.92 32.93
N TYR A 96 2.66 7.12 32.54
CA TYR A 96 2.38 8.24 33.44
C TYR A 96 1.13 9.01 33.01
N GLU A 97 0.48 9.69 33.95
CA GLU A 97 -0.62 10.61 33.67
C GLU A 97 -0.39 12.02 34.22
N VAL A 98 -1.02 13.02 33.60
CA VAL A 98 -0.94 14.43 34.05
C VAL A 98 -2.01 14.75 35.07
N MET A 99 -3.20 14.15 34.94
CA MET A 99 -4.33 14.33 35.84
C MET A 99 -4.55 13.02 36.60
N ASP A 100 -4.67 13.06 37.94
CA ASP A 100 -4.96 11.89 38.78
C ASP A 100 -6.35 11.30 38.47
N THR A 101 -6.39 10.36 37.52
CA THR A 101 -7.60 9.68 37.05
C THR A 101 -7.56 8.17 37.24
N ASP A 102 -6.37 7.57 37.38
CA ASP A 102 -6.17 6.16 37.67
C ASP A 102 -5.06 5.94 38.71
N GLN A 103 -5.43 5.39 39.87
CA GLN A 103 -4.50 5.17 41.00
C GLN A 103 -3.34 4.20 40.70
N THR A 104 -3.39 3.47 39.59
CA THR A 104 -2.33 2.55 39.17
C THR A 104 -1.29 3.21 38.27
N VAL A 105 -1.60 4.39 37.72
CA VAL A 105 -0.71 5.15 36.83
C VAL A 105 -0.05 6.28 37.63
N PRO A 106 1.30 6.34 37.69
CA PRO A 106 1.99 7.43 38.37
C PRO A 106 1.69 8.82 37.77
N GLU A 107 1.44 9.79 38.64
CA GLU A 107 1.21 11.19 38.25
C GLU A 107 2.52 11.93 37.93
N MET A 108 2.52 12.73 36.87
CA MET A 108 3.55 13.71 36.58
C MET A 108 3.49 14.87 37.58
N HIS A 109 4.64 15.39 38.00
CA HIS A 109 4.72 16.59 38.83
C HIS A 109 4.93 17.84 37.98
N GLY A 110 4.39 18.98 38.38
CA GLY A 110 4.56 20.17 37.56
C GLY A 110 3.94 21.44 38.12
N GLY A 111 4.13 22.52 37.37
CA GLY A 111 3.50 23.81 37.63
C GLY A 111 3.04 24.45 36.31
N GLY A 112 2.06 25.34 36.40
CA GLY A 112 1.42 25.94 35.21
C GLY A 112 0.30 25.07 34.66
N ARG A 113 -0.13 25.35 33.43
CA ARG A 113 -1.20 24.60 32.74
C ARG A 113 -0.59 23.95 31.51
N PHE A 114 -0.10 22.73 31.65
CA PHE A 114 0.36 21.94 30.52
C PHE A 114 -0.86 21.40 29.76
N LYS A 115 -1.02 21.82 28.51
CA LYS A 115 -2.01 21.30 27.58
C LYS A 115 -1.57 21.67 26.17
N LEU A 116 -1.30 20.66 25.35
CA LEU A 116 -0.96 20.88 23.94
C LEU A 116 -2.17 21.49 23.22
N ALA A 117 -2.02 22.69 22.67
CA ALA A 117 -3.07 23.34 21.92
C ALA A 117 -3.15 22.78 20.51
N ASN A 118 -4.37 22.67 19.98
CA ASN A 118 -4.64 22.04 18.69
C ASN A 118 -4.00 22.81 17.51
N LYS A 119 -3.62 24.09 17.71
CA LYS A 119 -3.00 24.96 16.69
C LYS A 119 -2.00 25.93 17.32
N GLU A 120 -0.94 26.24 16.56
CA GLU A 120 0.03 27.31 16.86
C GLU A 120 0.73 27.14 18.23
N ASP A 121 1.27 25.95 18.47
CA ASP A 121 1.86 25.59 19.76
C ASP A 121 3.15 24.77 19.58
N SER A 122 3.80 24.41 20.70
CA SER A 122 5.06 23.68 20.73
C SER A 122 5.13 22.69 21.89
N ILE A 123 5.99 21.70 21.76
CA ILE A 123 6.39 20.82 22.85
C ILE A 123 7.91 20.77 22.92
N ALA A 124 8.47 21.03 24.09
CA ALA A 124 9.90 21.07 24.33
C ALA A 124 10.34 20.10 25.43
N LEU A 125 11.38 19.33 25.13
CA LEU A 125 12.10 18.50 26.08
C LEU A 125 13.22 19.31 26.72
N LEU A 126 13.22 19.37 28.05
CA LEU A 126 14.27 20.03 28.84
C LEU A 126 15.09 18.97 29.60
N ILE A 127 16.42 19.04 29.46
CA ILE A 127 17.37 18.24 30.24
C ILE A 127 18.18 19.19 31.12
N GLU A 128 18.10 19.04 32.44
CA GLU A 128 18.75 19.92 33.42
C GLU A 128 18.39 21.41 33.19
N GLY A 129 17.14 21.66 32.78
CA GLY A 129 16.61 23.00 32.49
C GLY A 129 17.05 23.61 31.16
N THR A 130 17.81 22.88 30.33
CA THR A 130 18.20 23.31 28.98
C THR A 130 17.32 22.63 27.94
N SER A 131 16.82 23.38 26.95
CA SER A 131 16.07 22.79 25.83
C SER A 131 16.97 21.86 25.01
N ALA A 132 16.62 20.58 25.01
CA ALA A 132 17.31 19.52 24.27
C ALA A 132 16.64 19.27 22.91
N GLN A 133 15.32 19.43 22.84
CA GLN A 133 14.52 19.27 21.64
C GLN A 133 13.27 20.14 21.76
N GLU A 134 12.80 20.67 20.65
CA GLU A 134 11.54 21.42 20.55
C GLU A 134 10.89 21.08 19.21
N VAL A 135 9.58 20.84 19.24
CA VAL A 135 8.76 20.59 18.05
C VAL A 135 7.61 21.58 18.07
N ARG A 136 7.39 22.29 16.97
CA ARG A 136 6.38 23.34 16.84
C ARG A 136 5.38 22.98 15.74
N TRP A 137 4.13 23.38 15.89
CA TRP A 137 3.15 23.33 14.81
C TRP A 137 2.51 24.70 14.61
N PRO A 138 2.45 25.22 13.36
CA PRO A 138 2.73 24.53 12.09
C PRO A 138 4.22 24.53 11.67
N GLY A 139 5.15 24.91 12.56
CA GLY A 139 6.56 25.17 12.21
C GLY A 139 7.32 23.94 11.71
N ASP A 140 7.33 22.87 12.50
CA ASP A 140 8.02 21.61 12.24
C ASP A 140 7.06 20.52 11.76
N VAL A 141 5.82 20.50 12.27
CA VAL A 141 4.76 19.56 11.87
C VAL A 141 3.44 20.26 11.61
N ALA A 142 2.56 19.65 10.82
CA ALA A 142 1.24 20.17 10.49
C ALA A 142 0.14 19.48 11.31
N ALA A 143 -0.35 20.13 12.36
CA ALA A 143 -1.40 19.58 13.21
C ALA A 143 -2.75 19.44 12.47
N ARG A 144 -3.43 18.32 12.72
CA ARG A 144 -4.82 18.04 12.36
C ARG A 144 -5.44 17.11 13.40
N GLU A 145 -6.76 17.11 13.47
CA GLU A 145 -7.50 16.24 14.39
C GLU A 145 -7.16 14.76 14.13
N GLY A 146 -6.77 14.08 15.20
CA GLY A 146 -6.38 12.67 15.25
C GLY A 146 -5.00 12.33 14.67
N GLN A 147 -4.20 13.30 14.22
CA GLN A 147 -2.86 13.00 13.73
C GLN A 147 -1.89 12.75 14.87
N VAL A 148 -1.24 11.60 14.79
CA VAL A 148 -0.08 11.25 15.59
C VAL A 148 1.14 11.82 14.90
N HIS A 149 1.82 12.74 15.56
CA HIS A 149 3.11 13.22 15.12
C HIS A 149 4.19 12.25 15.59
N PHE A 150 5.07 11.80 14.71
CA PHE A 150 6.10 10.83 15.07
C PHE A 150 7.42 11.06 14.35
N LEU A 151 8.51 10.68 15.01
CA LEU A 151 9.88 10.83 14.53
C LEU A 151 10.39 9.49 14.00
N GLU A 152 10.77 9.45 12.74
CA GLU A 152 11.41 8.30 12.10
C GLU A 152 12.69 8.77 11.39
N ASP A 153 13.83 8.14 11.71
CA ASP A 153 15.15 8.47 11.13
C ASP A 153 15.51 9.97 11.14
N GLY A 154 15.05 10.68 12.18
CA GLY A 154 15.30 12.12 12.35
C GLY A 154 14.36 13.03 11.55
N VAL A 155 13.36 12.48 10.87
CA VAL A 155 12.33 13.20 10.13
C VAL A 155 10.99 13.08 10.87
N TRP A 156 10.34 14.21 11.10
CA TRP A 156 8.97 14.22 11.63
C TRP A 156 7.97 13.98 10.51
N ASP A 157 7.00 13.11 10.79
CA ASP A 157 5.87 12.79 9.91
C ASP A 157 6.29 12.48 8.46
N PRO A 158 7.16 11.47 8.24
CA PRO A 158 7.55 11.06 6.89
C PRO A 158 6.33 10.71 6.03
N HIS A 159 5.24 10.28 6.67
CA HIS A 159 3.90 10.22 6.13
C HIS A 159 2.88 10.57 7.23
N PRO A 160 1.64 10.94 6.87
CA PRO A 160 0.59 11.09 7.88
C PRO A 160 0.31 9.77 8.59
N ARG A 161 0.04 9.85 9.90
CA ARG A 161 -0.46 8.73 10.70
C ARG A 161 -1.58 9.21 11.61
N LEU A 162 -2.74 8.58 11.52
CA LEU A 162 -3.90 8.89 12.35
C LEU A 162 -4.02 7.91 13.52
N LEU A 163 -4.67 8.32 14.60
CA LEU A 163 -4.98 7.45 15.73
C LEU A 163 -5.69 6.17 15.27
N GLY A 164 -5.19 5.04 15.76
CA GLY A 164 -5.70 3.70 15.42
C GLY A 164 -5.03 3.05 14.20
N GLN A 165 -4.30 3.82 13.37
CA GLN A 165 -3.55 3.25 12.25
C GLN A 165 -2.38 2.40 12.74
N SER A 166 -2.02 1.40 11.94
CA SER A 166 -0.86 0.56 12.18
C SER A 166 0.46 1.25 11.83
N ASP A 167 1.56 0.59 12.22
CA ASP A 167 2.94 1.02 12.00
C ASP A 167 3.79 -0.16 11.48
N PHE A 168 3.29 -0.86 10.46
CA PHE A 168 3.97 -2.05 9.93
C PHE A 168 5.22 -1.67 9.14
N SER A 169 6.35 -2.26 9.52
CA SER A 169 7.62 -2.08 8.81
C SER A 169 7.70 -2.96 7.55
N PRO A 170 8.39 -2.49 6.48
CA PRO A 170 8.55 -3.26 5.26
C PRO A 170 9.33 -4.56 5.51
N GLN A 171 8.90 -5.65 4.86
CA GLN A 171 9.58 -6.95 4.88
C GLN A 171 9.69 -7.52 3.47
N THR A 172 10.74 -8.29 3.20
CA THR A 172 10.90 -8.98 1.92
C THR A 172 11.18 -10.46 2.15
N PHE A 173 10.53 -11.29 1.34
CA PHE A 173 10.60 -12.74 1.40
C PHE A 173 11.18 -13.28 0.10
N GLU A 174 11.97 -14.34 0.22
CA GLU A 174 12.71 -14.96 -0.88
C GLU A 174 12.15 -16.35 -1.18
N ASN A 175 12.34 -16.82 -2.42
CA ASN A 175 11.94 -18.16 -2.84
C ASN A 175 10.42 -18.44 -2.72
N VAL A 176 9.62 -17.42 -3.02
CA VAL A 176 8.15 -17.46 -2.92
C VAL A 176 7.54 -18.07 -4.19
N THR A 177 6.46 -18.83 -4.03
CA THR A 177 5.64 -19.30 -5.16
C THR A 177 4.48 -18.34 -5.38
N VAL A 178 4.26 -17.93 -6.63
CA VAL A 178 3.22 -16.95 -6.98
C VAL A 178 2.44 -17.40 -8.21
N THR A 179 1.12 -17.47 -8.09
CA THR A 179 0.20 -17.66 -9.22
C THR A 179 -0.41 -16.33 -9.64
N LEU A 180 -0.07 -15.87 -10.83
CA LEU A 180 -0.47 -14.58 -11.40
C LEU A 180 -1.73 -14.74 -12.25
N PHE A 181 -2.61 -13.74 -12.23
CA PHE A 181 -3.84 -13.76 -13.01
C PHE A 181 -4.28 -12.35 -13.42
N VAL A 182 -5.16 -12.30 -14.42
CA VAL A 182 -5.86 -11.08 -14.81
C VAL A 182 -7.36 -11.34 -14.92
N SER A 183 -8.16 -10.33 -14.57
CA SER A 183 -9.58 -10.26 -14.91
C SER A 183 -9.75 -9.62 -16.29
N PRO A 184 -10.73 -10.03 -17.11
CA PRO A 184 -11.72 -11.09 -16.87
C PRO A 184 -11.28 -12.49 -17.34
N ASP A 185 -10.00 -12.67 -17.69
CA ASP A 185 -9.52 -13.88 -18.36
C ASP A 185 -9.51 -15.14 -17.47
N CYS A 186 -9.01 -15.05 -16.23
CA CYS A 186 -8.82 -16.23 -15.38
C CYS A 186 -8.95 -15.96 -13.86
N ALA A 187 -9.44 -14.77 -13.48
CA ALA A 187 -9.55 -14.37 -12.08
C ALA A 187 -10.54 -15.27 -11.30
N TYR A 188 -11.69 -15.59 -11.89
CA TYR A 188 -12.73 -16.38 -11.22
C TYR A 188 -12.22 -17.77 -10.83
N GLU A 189 -11.53 -18.46 -11.73
CA GLU A 189 -10.99 -19.79 -11.50
C GLU A 189 -9.90 -19.79 -10.42
N VAL A 190 -9.09 -18.72 -10.32
CA VAL A 190 -8.10 -18.58 -9.24
C VAL A 190 -8.79 -18.35 -7.89
N PHE A 191 -9.82 -17.49 -7.84
CA PHE A 191 -10.62 -17.27 -6.63
C PHE A 191 -11.30 -18.56 -6.16
N GLU A 192 -11.95 -19.27 -7.10
CA GLU A 192 -12.62 -20.54 -6.83
C GLU A 192 -11.63 -21.56 -6.25
N ARG A 193 -10.51 -21.81 -6.95
CA ARG A 193 -9.48 -22.73 -6.47
C ARG A 193 -8.93 -22.33 -5.10
N THR A 194 -8.72 -21.04 -4.85
CA THR A 194 -8.17 -20.53 -3.59
C THR A 194 -9.09 -20.87 -2.42
N PHE A 195 -10.39 -20.52 -2.51
CA PHE A 195 -11.32 -20.76 -1.42
C PHE A 195 -11.82 -22.21 -1.33
N GLU A 196 -11.78 -22.98 -2.42
CA GLU A 196 -12.11 -24.41 -2.38
C GLU A 196 -11.01 -25.26 -1.75
N ASN A 197 -9.75 -24.84 -1.86
CA ASN A 197 -8.61 -25.52 -1.26
C ASN A 197 -8.33 -25.14 0.20
N ALA A 198 -8.99 -24.10 0.73
CA ALA A 198 -8.84 -23.71 2.14
C ALA A 198 -9.17 -24.87 3.09
N GLU A 199 -8.41 -25.01 4.18
CA GLU A 199 -8.50 -26.12 5.14
C GLU A 199 -8.79 -25.68 6.59
N GLU A 200 -8.38 -24.48 7.00
CA GLU A 200 -8.46 -23.99 8.39
C GLU A 200 -9.18 -22.64 8.50
N ARG A 201 -8.72 -21.61 7.78
CA ARG A 201 -9.22 -20.24 7.94
C ARG A 201 -9.13 -19.40 6.67
N VAL A 202 -10.13 -18.54 6.45
CA VAL A 202 -10.15 -17.51 5.40
C VAL A 202 -10.48 -16.14 6.01
N GLU A 203 -9.53 -15.21 5.95
CA GLU A 203 -9.68 -13.82 6.40
C GLU A 203 -9.72 -12.90 5.17
N VAL A 204 -10.87 -12.26 4.89
CA VAL A 204 -11.06 -11.40 3.71
C VAL A 204 -11.13 -9.94 4.13
N ASN A 205 -10.31 -9.07 3.54
CA ASN A 205 -10.44 -7.63 3.67
C ASN A 205 -10.69 -7.01 2.29
N VAL A 206 -11.85 -6.36 2.11
CA VAL A 206 -12.26 -5.82 0.81
C VAL A 206 -13.09 -4.55 0.92
N TYR A 207 -12.81 -3.59 0.04
CA TYR A 207 -13.51 -2.30 -0.05
C TYR A 207 -14.99 -2.40 -0.46
N GLU A 208 -15.32 -3.20 -1.48
CA GLU A 208 -16.69 -3.45 -1.93
C GLU A 208 -16.88 -4.94 -2.22
N PHE A 209 -18.00 -5.51 -1.78
CA PHE A 209 -18.34 -6.92 -1.95
C PHE A 209 -19.79 -7.12 -2.41
N THR A 210 -19.99 -7.14 -3.74
CA THR A 210 -21.29 -7.38 -4.38
C THR A 210 -21.37 -8.70 -5.15
N HIS A 211 -20.32 -9.54 -5.13
CA HIS A 211 -20.24 -10.76 -5.93
C HIS A 211 -20.90 -12.00 -5.28
N PRO A 212 -22.06 -12.49 -5.76
CA PRO A 212 -22.75 -13.63 -5.15
C PRO A 212 -21.98 -14.96 -5.30
N GLY A 213 -21.26 -15.16 -6.40
CA GLY A 213 -20.38 -16.33 -6.59
C GLY A 213 -19.26 -16.45 -5.55
N ILE A 214 -18.51 -15.37 -5.28
CA ILE A 214 -17.50 -15.34 -4.21
C ILE A 214 -18.17 -15.55 -2.84
N ALA A 215 -19.30 -14.91 -2.57
CA ALA A 215 -20.06 -15.16 -1.33
C ALA A 215 -20.41 -16.65 -1.17
N ALA A 216 -20.86 -17.30 -2.24
CA ALA A 216 -21.12 -18.74 -2.25
C ALA A 216 -19.85 -19.59 -2.06
N MET A 217 -18.68 -19.16 -2.55
CA MET A 217 -17.40 -19.84 -2.29
C MET A 217 -17.05 -19.79 -0.80
N LEU A 218 -17.19 -18.63 -0.16
CA LEU A 218 -16.96 -18.44 1.28
C LEU A 218 -17.97 -19.23 2.13
N THR A 219 -19.25 -19.23 1.76
CA THR A 219 -20.27 -20.08 2.39
C THR A 219 -19.93 -21.55 2.29
N ARG A 220 -19.46 -22.03 1.11
CA ARG A 220 -19.00 -23.41 0.95
C ARG A 220 -17.77 -23.72 1.79
N ALA A 221 -16.88 -22.76 2.05
CA ALA A 221 -15.76 -22.93 2.97
C ALA A 221 -16.28 -23.10 4.41
N ALA A 222 -17.16 -22.21 4.87
CA ALA A 222 -17.79 -22.31 6.18
C ALA A 222 -18.56 -23.64 6.38
N ASP A 223 -19.25 -24.13 5.34
CA ASP A 223 -19.92 -25.44 5.36
C ASP A 223 -18.96 -26.63 5.56
N ARG A 224 -17.70 -26.49 5.15
CA ARG A 224 -16.63 -27.47 5.41
C ARG A 224 -16.05 -27.37 6.83
N GLY A 225 -16.47 -26.39 7.62
CA GLY A 225 -15.99 -26.15 8.99
C GLY A 225 -14.78 -25.21 9.08
N ILE A 226 -14.46 -24.50 7.99
CA ILE A 226 -13.37 -23.51 7.92
C ILE A 226 -13.83 -22.22 8.59
N GLU A 227 -12.97 -21.58 9.38
CA GLU A 227 -13.27 -20.28 9.98
C GLU A 227 -13.22 -19.20 8.90
N VAL A 228 -14.31 -18.45 8.71
CA VAL A 228 -14.37 -17.39 7.71
C VAL A 228 -14.73 -16.07 8.38
N SER A 229 -13.92 -15.04 8.10
CA SER A 229 -14.13 -13.68 8.56
C SER A 229 -13.98 -12.70 7.40
N VAL A 230 -14.81 -11.65 7.39
CA VAL A 230 -14.84 -10.63 6.35
C VAL A 230 -14.85 -9.24 6.99
N LEU A 231 -13.88 -8.41 6.60
CA LEU A 231 -13.81 -6.99 6.94
C LEU A 231 -14.13 -6.14 5.70
N LEU A 232 -15.12 -5.26 5.84
CA LEU A 232 -15.62 -4.37 4.79
C LEU A 232 -15.38 -2.89 5.13
N GLU A 233 -15.37 -2.03 4.12
CA GLU A 233 -15.45 -0.57 4.28
C GLU A 233 -16.88 -0.13 4.63
N GLY A 234 -17.03 0.78 5.60
CA GLY A 234 -18.35 1.20 6.08
C GLY A 234 -18.98 2.41 5.45
N GLY A 235 -18.25 3.11 4.58
CA GLY A 235 -18.76 4.23 3.81
C GLY A 235 -18.02 4.38 2.49
N PRO A 236 -18.08 3.38 1.59
CA PRO A 236 -17.42 3.49 0.29
C PRO A 236 -17.98 4.69 -0.49
N VAL A 237 -17.22 5.17 -1.46
CA VAL A 237 -17.61 6.32 -2.28
C VAL A 237 -18.89 5.96 -3.04
N GLY A 238 -19.94 6.75 -2.85
CA GLY A 238 -21.27 6.46 -3.39
C GLY A 238 -22.22 5.74 -2.42
N GLY A 239 -21.73 5.33 -1.25
CA GLY A 239 -22.48 4.60 -0.22
C GLY A 239 -22.47 3.08 -0.43
N ILE A 240 -22.89 2.35 0.59
CA ILE A 240 -22.98 0.88 0.56
C ILE A 240 -24.11 0.48 -0.41
N PRO A 241 -23.83 -0.33 -1.45
CA PRO A 241 -24.86 -0.75 -2.39
C PRO A 241 -25.80 -1.80 -1.76
N PRO A 242 -27.11 -1.83 -2.14
CA PRO A 242 -28.06 -2.81 -1.61
C PRO A 242 -27.67 -4.28 -1.84
N GLU A 243 -26.88 -4.56 -2.88
CA GLU A 243 -26.32 -5.87 -3.18
C GLU A 243 -25.28 -6.30 -2.14
N GLU A 244 -24.44 -5.38 -1.66
CA GLU A 244 -23.47 -5.64 -0.59
C GLU A 244 -24.17 -5.85 0.74
N GLU A 245 -25.18 -5.04 1.08
CA GLU A 245 -26.01 -5.27 2.28
C GLU A 245 -26.64 -6.68 2.26
N ALA A 246 -27.10 -7.13 1.09
CA ALA A 246 -27.69 -8.45 0.93
C ALA A 246 -26.67 -9.59 1.08
N ILE A 247 -25.45 -9.42 0.55
CA ILE A 247 -24.35 -10.38 0.71
C ILE A 247 -23.90 -10.44 2.17
N ALA A 248 -23.63 -9.30 2.80
CA ALA A 248 -23.22 -9.23 4.19
C ALA A 248 -24.26 -9.88 5.12
N ALA A 249 -25.55 -9.60 4.90
CA ALA A 249 -26.63 -10.23 5.63
C ALA A 249 -26.70 -11.75 5.41
N ALA A 250 -26.49 -12.23 4.18
CA ALA A 250 -26.49 -13.65 3.86
C ALA A 250 -25.31 -14.39 4.52
N LEU A 251 -24.10 -13.83 4.45
CA LEU A 251 -22.91 -14.38 5.11
C LEU A 251 -23.09 -14.42 6.63
N THR A 252 -23.57 -13.32 7.22
CA THR A 252 -23.83 -13.24 8.68
C THR A 252 -24.88 -14.25 9.12
N ALA A 253 -25.97 -14.41 8.35
CA ALA A 253 -27.01 -15.40 8.63
C ALA A 253 -26.50 -16.85 8.54
N HIS A 254 -25.42 -17.08 7.80
CA HIS A 254 -24.72 -18.36 7.69
C HIS A 254 -23.68 -18.57 8.80
N GLY A 255 -23.50 -17.60 9.70
CA GLY A 255 -22.57 -17.69 10.82
C GLY A 255 -21.14 -17.25 10.51
N ILE A 256 -20.91 -16.59 9.36
CA ILE A 256 -19.63 -15.96 9.02
C ILE A 256 -19.53 -14.63 9.76
N ASP A 257 -18.36 -14.33 10.35
CA ASP A 257 -18.12 -13.04 11.01
C ASP A 257 -17.91 -11.95 9.95
N VAL A 258 -18.85 -11.01 9.84
CA VAL A 258 -18.77 -9.89 8.89
C VAL A 258 -18.78 -8.58 9.68
N GLN A 259 -17.67 -7.87 9.60
CA GLN A 259 -17.46 -6.59 10.27
C GLN A 259 -17.22 -5.49 9.25
N VAL A 260 -17.49 -4.27 9.68
CA VAL A 260 -17.36 -3.07 8.87
C VAL A 260 -16.50 -2.06 9.62
N MET A 261 -15.46 -1.55 8.97
CA MET A 261 -14.66 -0.43 9.47
C MET A 261 -15.39 0.89 9.22
N THR A 262 -15.73 1.61 10.29
CA THR A 262 -16.50 2.85 10.22
C THR A 262 -16.33 3.69 11.49
N THR A 263 -16.67 4.98 11.42
CA THR A 263 -16.73 5.81 12.63
C THR A 263 -17.94 5.41 13.46
N THR A 264 -17.69 4.99 14.70
CA THR A 264 -18.69 4.60 15.69
C THR A 264 -18.81 5.69 16.78
N PRO A 265 -19.78 5.59 17.70
CA PRO A 265 -19.78 6.41 18.91
C PRO A 265 -18.52 6.24 19.79
N GLU A 266 -17.84 5.09 19.68
CA GLU A 266 -16.70 4.73 20.50
C GLU A 266 -15.36 5.23 19.93
N ALA A 267 -15.19 5.20 18.60
CA ALA A 267 -13.95 5.60 17.93
C ALA A 267 -14.18 6.10 16.50
N HIS A 268 -13.24 6.93 16.03
CA HIS A 268 -13.15 7.35 14.63
C HIS A 268 -12.55 6.22 13.78
N ALA A 269 -13.02 6.05 12.54
CA ALA A 269 -12.40 5.13 11.57
C ALA A 269 -10.90 5.42 11.43
N LYS A 270 -10.07 4.38 11.62
CA LYS A 270 -8.61 4.53 11.58
C LYS A 270 -8.09 4.90 10.18
N TYR A 271 -8.80 4.56 9.11
CA TYR A 271 -8.48 5.00 7.74
C TYR A 271 -9.60 5.84 7.15
N ARG A 272 -9.24 6.71 6.19
CA ARG A 272 -10.24 7.48 5.43
C ARG A 272 -11.16 6.58 4.62
N TYR A 273 -10.57 5.51 4.07
CA TYR A 273 -11.23 4.35 3.46
C TYR A 273 -10.37 3.10 3.69
N ASN A 274 -11.01 1.99 4.05
CA ASN A 274 -10.44 0.66 3.95
C ASN A 274 -10.49 0.16 2.49
N HIS A 275 -9.49 0.53 1.69
CA HIS A 275 -9.46 0.28 0.25
C HIS A 275 -8.63 -0.95 -0.16
N ALA A 276 -8.15 -1.75 0.80
CA ALA A 276 -7.46 -3.01 0.54
C ALA A 276 -8.40 -4.05 -0.12
N LYS A 277 -7.82 -4.94 -0.94
CA LYS A 277 -8.53 -6.13 -1.47
C LYS A 277 -7.58 -7.34 -1.41
N TYR A 278 -7.69 -8.11 -0.33
CA TYR A 278 -6.94 -9.35 -0.18
C TYR A 278 -7.72 -10.39 0.63
N ALA A 279 -7.29 -11.64 0.55
CA ALA A 279 -7.70 -12.70 1.45
C ALA A 279 -6.48 -13.50 1.92
N VAL A 280 -6.37 -13.73 3.23
CA VAL A 280 -5.40 -14.67 3.79
C VAL A 280 -6.06 -16.03 3.96
N VAL A 281 -5.42 -17.08 3.47
CA VAL A 281 -5.92 -18.45 3.53
C VAL A 281 -4.93 -19.31 4.30
N ASP A 282 -5.43 -19.96 5.36
CA ASP A 282 -4.74 -20.92 6.21
C ASP A 282 -3.43 -20.43 6.85
N ASN A 283 -3.18 -19.11 6.84
CA ASN A 283 -1.88 -18.53 7.20
C ASN A 283 -0.72 -19.11 6.36
N GLU A 284 -1.02 -19.58 5.15
CA GLU A 284 -0.05 -20.15 4.19
C GLU A 284 -0.02 -19.38 2.87
N SER A 285 -1.11 -18.70 2.51
CA SER A 285 -1.18 -17.94 1.27
C SER A 285 -2.01 -16.66 1.38
N VAL A 286 -1.74 -15.72 0.47
CA VAL A 286 -2.45 -14.45 0.36
C VAL A 286 -2.88 -14.24 -1.09
N LEU A 287 -4.19 -14.11 -1.30
CA LEU A 287 -4.77 -13.65 -2.56
C LEU A 287 -4.82 -12.13 -2.55
N ILE A 288 -4.20 -11.47 -3.52
CA ILE A 288 -4.16 -10.01 -3.68
C ILE A 288 -4.70 -9.64 -5.05
N THR A 289 -5.53 -8.60 -5.14
CA THR A 289 -6.10 -8.14 -6.41
C THR A 289 -6.27 -6.62 -6.45
N THR A 290 -6.28 -6.07 -7.66
CA THR A 290 -6.65 -4.66 -7.90
C THR A 290 -8.18 -4.47 -7.85
N GLU A 291 -8.95 -5.55 -7.96
CA GLU A 291 -10.41 -5.55 -8.10
C GLU A 291 -11.15 -5.58 -6.76
N ASN A 292 -12.29 -4.89 -6.73
CA ASN A 292 -13.31 -5.16 -5.70
C ASN A 292 -13.97 -6.51 -5.97
N PHE A 293 -14.62 -7.10 -4.96
CA PHE A 293 -15.31 -8.39 -5.10
C PHE A 293 -16.70 -8.15 -5.69
N LYS A 294 -16.72 -7.75 -6.97
CA LYS A 294 -17.92 -7.43 -7.75
C LYS A 294 -18.01 -8.34 -8.97
N PRO A 295 -19.21 -8.65 -9.47
CA PRO A 295 -19.39 -9.37 -10.75
C PRO A 295 -18.62 -8.74 -11.91
N SER A 296 -18.50 -7.42 -11.95
CA SER A 296 -17.64 -6.74 -12.93
C SER A 296 -16.15 -6.96 -12.70
N GLY A 297 -15.67 -7.14 -11.46
CA GLY A 297 -14.25 -7.28 -11.15
C GLY A 297 -13.73 -8.72 -11.17
N VAL A 298 -14.57 -9.69 -10.85
CA VAL A 298 -14.24 -11.12 -10.91
C VAL A 298 -15.36 -11.86 -11.64
N PRO A 299 -15.61 -11.55 -12.93
CA PRO A 299 -16.76 -12.09 -13.65
C PRO A 299 -16.68 -13.61 -13.82
N ALA A 300 -17.84 -14.24 -13.94
CA ALA A 300 -17.91 -15.66 -14.28
C ALA A 300 -17.19 -15.95 -15.61
N PRO A 301 -16.64 -17.16 -15.80
CA PRO A 301 -15.85 -17.50 -16.98
C PRO A 301 -16.59 -17.18 -18.30
N GLY A 302 -15.89 -16.51 -19.21
CA GLY A 302 -16.44 -16.10 -20.51
C GLY A 302 -17.37 -14.89 -20.47
N THR A 303 -17.43 -14.15 -19.36
CA THR A 303 -18.22 -12.92 -19.23
C THR A 303 -17.32 -11.69 -19.21
N ARG A 304 -17.74 -10.61 -19.87
CA ARG A 304 -17.04 -9.31 -19.87
C ARG A 304 -17.00 -8.73 -18.46
N GLY A 305 -15.88 -8.08 -18.12
CA GLY A 305 -15.67 -7.40 -16.85
C GLY A 305 -14.59 -6.33 -16.94
N ASN A 306 -14.07 -5.93 -15.80
CA ASN A 306 -12.98 -4.98 -15.67
C ASN A 306 -11.66 -5.67 -16.02
N ARG A 307 -10.73 -4.90 -16.58
CA ARG A 307 -9.32 -5.28 -16.58
C ARG A 307 -8.74 -5.02 -15.19
N GLY A 308 -8.30 -6.10 -14.54
CA GLY A 308 -7.67 -6.05 -13.22
C GLY A 308 -6.56 -7.09 -13.12
N TRP A 309 -5.61 -6.87 -12.21
CA TRP A 309 -4.45 -7.75 -12.00
C TRP A 309 -4.52 -8.38 -10.62
N GLY A 310 -3.95 -9.57 -10.48
CA GLY A 310 -3.86 -10.21 -9.16
C GLY A 310 -2.80 -11.30 -9.07
N ALA A 311 -2.54 -11.69 -7.83
CA ALA A 311 -1.59 -12.74 -7.47
C ALA A 311 -2.12 -13.54 -6.28
N LEU A 312 -2.01 -14.86 -6.36
CA LEU A 312 -2.04 -15.75 -5.20
C LEU A 312 -0.60 -16.02 -4.79
N VAL A 313 -0.21 -15.55 -3.62
CA VAL A 313 1.16 -15.64 -3.07
C VAL A 313 1.19 -16.75 -2.03
N GLU A 314 1.95 -17.81 -2.29
CA GLU A 314 2.06 -19.00 -1.43
C GLU A 314 3.37 -18.94 -0.65
N ASP A 315 3.30 -18.39 0.58
CA ASP A 315 4.41 -18.25 1.53
C ASP A 315 3.87 -17.96 2.94
N GLU A 316 4.24 -18.78 3.93
CA GLU A 316 3.81 -18.65 5.33
C GLU A 316 4.23 -17.32 5.98
N GLY A 317 5.40 -16.79 5.61
CA GLY A 317 5.91 -15.53 6.16
C GLY A 317 5.09 -14.32 5.70
N ILE A 318 4.77 -14.27 4.40
CA ILE A 318 3.88 -13.26 3.83
C ILE A 318 2.46 -13.42 4.39
N ALA A 319 1.96 -14.65 4.50
CA ALA A 319 0.64 -14.89 5.06
C ALA A 319 0.56 -14.45 6.53
N ALA A 320 1.59 -14.73 7.35
CA ALA A 320 1.67 -14.24 8.72
C ALA A 320 1.74 -12.71 8.81
N TYR A 321 2.44 -12.05 7.88
CA TYR A 321 2.46 -10.60 7.77
C TYR A 321 1.05 -10.05 7.50
N PHE A 322 0.34 -10.58 6.50
CA PHE A 322 -1.01 -10.14 6.16
C PHE A 322 -2.07 -10.55 7.20
N THR A 323 -1.88 -11.64 7.92
CA THR A 323 -2.72 -11.99 9.08
C THR A 323 -2.53 -10.98 10.21
N SER A 324 -1.30 -10.54 10.48
CA SER A 324 -1.05 -9.48 11.48
C SER A 324 -1.73 -8.17 11.08
N VAL A 325 -1.66 -7.82 9.79
CA VAL A 325 -2.39 -6.70 9.19
C VAL A 325 -3.90 -6.86 9.38
N TYR A 326 -4.47 -8.00 8.98
CA TYR A 326 -5.90 -8.26 9.10
C TYR A 326 -6.38 -8.16 10.55
N GLN A 327 -5.66 -8.76 11.50
CA GLN A 327 -6.03 -8.74 12.91
C GLN A 327 -5.98 -7.34 13.51
N TRP A 328 -5.02 -6.50 13.09
CA TRP A 328 -4.98 -5.10 13.50
C TRP A 328 -6.17 -4.31 12.93
N ASP A 329 -6.46 -4.51 11.64
CA ASP A 329 -7.53 -3.80 10.96
C ASP A 329 -8.92 -4.26 11.46
N ALA A 330 -9.06 -5.54 11.82
CA ALA A 330 -10.28 -6.18 12.36
C ALA A 330 -10.37 -6.17 13.90
N THR A 331 -9.63 -5.28 14.58
CA THR A 331 -9.85 -4.97 16.00
C THR A 331 -9.96 -3.46 16.24
N GLY A 332 -10.71 -3.06 17.27
CA GLY A 332 -10.83 -1.65 17.66
C GLY A 332 -12.27 -1.20 17.89
N GLY A 333 -12.41 0.03 18.38
CA GLY A 333 -13.72 0.65 18.60
C GLY A 333 -14.39 1.13 17.30
N ASP A 334 -13.65 1.18 16.20
CA ASP A 334 -14.07 1.64 14.88
C ASP A 334 -14.62 0.52 13.99
N LEU A 335 -15.05 -0.58 14.63
CA LEU A 335 -15.68 -1.72 13.97
C LEU A 335 -17.15 -1.79 14.38
N ALA A 336 -18.00 -1.96 13.37
CA ALA A 336 -19.42 -2.17 13.54
C ALA A 336 -19.83 -3.51 12.92
N PRO A 337 -20.92 -4.14 13.42
CA PRO A 337 -21.56 -5.23 12.71
C PRO A 337 -21.96 -4.79 11.30
N ALA A 338 -21.82 -5.69 10.33
CA ALA A 338 -22.21 -5.37 8.97
C ALA A 338 -23.71 -5.00 8.86
N PRO A 339 -24.09 -4.12 7.91
CA PRO A 339 -25.47 -3.77 7.66
C PRO A 339 -26.34 -5.02 7.48
N THR A 340 -27.55 -4.96 8.04
CA THR A 340 -28.56 -5.99 7.81
C THR A 340 -29.60 -5.43 6.83
N GLY A 341 -29.87 -6.15 5.75
CA GLY A 341 -30.85 -5.69 4.77
C GLY A 341 -30.45 -5.97 3.33
N GLY A 342 -30.71 -4.99 2.46
CA GLY A 342 -30.51 -5.13 1.03
C GLY A 342 -31.56 -5.96 0.31
N ARG A 343 -31.64 -5.74 -1.00
CA ARG A 343 -32.23 -6.70 -1.93
C ARG A 343 -31.17 -6.96 -2.98
N GLY A 344 -30.65 -8.17 -3.01
CA GLY A 344 -29.79 -8.61 -4.09
C GLY A 344 -30.52 -8.41 -5.41
N ARG A 345 -29.92 -7.62 -6.30
CA ARG A 345 -30.22 -7.65 -7.71
C ARG A 345 -29.01 -8.27 -8.39
N ASP A 346 -29.25 -9.15 -9.34
CA ASP A 346 -28.17 -9.63 -10.18
C ASP A 346 -27.60 -8.42 -10.93
N GLU A 347 -26.32 -8.09 -10.73
CA GLU A 347 -25.62 -7.20 -11.65
C GLU A 347 -25.68 -7.88 -13.02
N GLU A 348 -26.28 -7.21 -14.01
CA GLU A 348 -26.44 -7.79 -15.35
C GLU A 348 -25.06 -8.07 -15.95
N GLY A 349 -24.84 -9.29 -16.43
CA GLY A 349 -23.58 -9.68 -17.08
C GLY A 349 -23.27 -8.74 -18.25
N HIS A 350 -22.03 -8.28 -18.34
CA HIS A 350 -21.62 -7.24 -19.29
C HIS A 350 -21.43 -7.73 -20.75
N GLY A 351 -22.01 -8.87 -21.09
CA GLY A 351 -21.85 -9.55 -22.38
C GLY A 351 -20.77 -10.63 -22.37
N ASP A 352 -20.56 -11.24 -23.54
CA ASP A 352 -19.59 -12.33 -23.73
C ASP A 352 -18.15 -11.80 -23.80
N TYR A 353 -17.20 -12.58 -23.28
CA TYR A 353 -15.76 -12.34 -23.37
C TYR A 353 -15.03 -13.64 -23.73
N ALA A 354 -13.98 -13.53 -24.54
CA ALA A 354 -13.13 -14.65 -24.90
C ALA A 354 -11.77 -14.50 -24.20
N PRO A 355 -11.48 -15.28 -23.14
CA PRO A 355 -10.19 -15.24 -22.46
C PRO A 355 -9.02 -15.45 -23.42
N THR A 356 -8.00 -14.62 -23.25
CA THR A 356 -6.76 -14.63 -24.05
C THR A 356 -5.55 -15.02 -23.21
N LEU A 357 -5.63 -14.84 -21.90
CA LEU A 357 -4.58 -15.17 -20.94
C LEU A 357 -5.06 -16.27 -19.98
N SER A 358 -4.13 -17.13 -19.58
CA SER A 358 -4.34 -18.11 -18.50
C SER A 358 -3.43 -17.77 -17.34
N SER A 359 -3.81 -18.13 -16.12
CA SER A 359 -2.97 -17.88 -14.95
C SER A 359 -1.58 -18.52 -15.09
N LEU A 360 -0.58 -17.90 -14.46
CA LEU A 360 0.80 -18.34 -14.53
C LEU A 360 1.38 -18.51 -13.13
N THR A 361 1.78 -19.74 -12.79
CA THR A 361 2.57 -19.99 -11.58
C THR A 361 4.07 -19.83 -11.86
N VAL A 362 4.74 -19.10 -10.98
CA VAL A 362 6.19 -18.96 -10.92
C VAL A 362 6.68 -19.38 -9.53
N GLU A 363 7.88 -19.91 -9.46
CA GLU A 363 8.56 -20.29 -8.22
C GLU A 363 9.85 -19.48 -8.11
N GLY A 364 10.36 -19.27 -6.89
CA GLY A 364 11.64 -18.60 -6.70
C GLY A 364 11.57 -17.06 -6.78
N ALA A 365 10.39 -16.47 -6.60
CA ALA A 365 10.23 -15.02 -6.62
C ALA A 365 10.73 -14.38 -5.31
N ARG A 366 11.21 -13.14 -5.41
CA ARG A 366 11.40 -12.26 -4.25
C ARG A 366 10.18 -11.35 -4.15
N VAL A 367 9.51 -11.32 -2.99
CA VAL A 367 8.21 -10.64 -2.82
C VAL A 367 8.24 -9.73 -1.60
N THR A 368 7.80 -8.48 -1.79
CA THR A 368 7.72 -7.45 -0.74
C THR A 368 6.27 -6.97 -0.64
N PRO A 369 5.57 -7.19 0.50
CA PRO A 369 4.28 -6.57 0.78
C PRO A 369 4.34 -5.04 0.73
N VAL A 370 3.29 -4.43 0.20
CA VAL A 370 3.11 -2.98 0.14
C VAL A 370 1.78 -2.62 0.80
N LEU A 371 1.85 -1.74 1.78
CA LEU A 371 0.76 -1.15 2.52
C LEU A 371 0.78 0.37 2.40
N ALA A 372 -0.40 0.99 2.30
CA ALA A 372 -0.56 2.41 2.57
C ALA A 372 -1.27 2.62 3.92
N PRO A 373 -0.87 3.66 4.69
CA PRO A 373 0.18 4.63 4.35
C PRO A 373 1.62 4.15 4.59
N GLU A 374 1.84 3.15 5.44
CA GLU A 374 3.11 2.89 6.15
C GLU A 374 4.31 2.62 5.24
N THR A 375 4.11 1.86 4.15
CA THR A 375 5.23 1.42 3.29
C THR A 375 5.15 2.02 1.89
N THR A 376 4.41 3.10 1.73
CA THR A 376 4.14 3.70 0.42
C THR A 376 5.40 4.16 -0.32
N ALA A 377 6.47 4.47 0.42
CA ALA A 377 7.77 4.81 -0.15
C ALA A 377 8.35 3.68 -1.04
N LEU A 378 8.00 2.41 -0.76
CA LEU A 378 8.41 1.28 -1.59
C LEU A 378 7.94 1.41 -3.05
N VAL A 379 6.79 2.05 -3.30
CA VAL A 379 6.29 2.26 -4.66
C VAL A 379 7.15 3.27 -5.43
N THR A 380 7.56 4.36 -4.77
CA THR A 380 8.46 5.35 -5.39
C THR A 380 9.86 4.76 -5.58
N ASP A 381 10.38 4.03 -4.59
CA ASP A 381 11.68 3.35 -4.71
C ASP A 381 11.67 2.31 -5.84
N PHE A 382 10.56 1.58 -5.98
CA PHE A 382 10.37 0.63 -7.06
C PHE A 382 10.42 1.29 -8.43
N ILE A 383 9.68 2.38 -8.65
CA ILE A 383 9.72 3.12 -9.92
C ILE A 383 11.11 3.72 -10.16
N ALA A 384 11.72 4.30 -9.12
CA ALA A 384 13.03 4.93 -9.20
C ALA A 384 14.17 3.94 -9.51
N SER A 385 13.96 2.65 -9.25
CA SER A 385 14.95 1.60 -9.56
C SER A 385 15.06 1.27 -11.05
N ALA A 386 14.18 1.80 -11.91
CA ALA A 386 14.13 1.47 -13.32
C ALA A 386 15.39 1.93 -14.09
N GLU A 387 15.93 1.02 -14.90
CA GLU A 387 17.10 1.28 -15.76
C GLU A 387 16.73 1.35 -17.25
N GLU A 388 15.68 0.63 -17.69
CA GLU A 388 15.31 0.49 -19.10
C GLU A 388 13.89 0.96 -19.39
N ARG A 389 12.91 0.49 -18.61
CA ARG A 389 11.49 0.69 -18.93
C ARG A 389 10.56 0.65 -17.71
N VAL A 390 9.58 1.54 -17.68
CA VAL A 390 8.44 1.52 -16.75
C VAL A 390 7.13 1.47 -17.54
N LEU A 391 6.29 0.46 -17.27
CA LEU A 391 4.92 0.38 -17.79
C LEU A 391 3.95 0.55 -16.64
N ILE A 392 3.03 1.50 -16.76
CA ILE A 392 2.08 1.88 -15.71
C ILE A 392 0.68 1.70 -16.26
N GLU A 393 -0.14 0.89 -15.60
CA GLU A 393 -1.57 0.76 -15.90
C GLU A 393 -2.38 1.14 -14.68
N GLN A 394 -3.20 2.17 -14.81
CA GLN A 394 -3.91 2.77 -13.69
C GLN A 394 -5.38 3.05 -14.03
N ALA A 395 -6.25 2.74 -13.06
CA ALA A 395 -7.66 3.13 -13.12
C ALA A 395 -7.80 4.66 -13.20
N SER A 396 -6.97 5.40 -12.46
CA SER A 396 -6.86 6.84 -12.61
C SER A 396 -5.56 7.37 -12.01
N ILE A 397 -5.12 8.52 -12.51
CA ILE A 397 -4.03 9.31 -11.93
C ILE A 397 -4.57 10.72 -11.69
N ARG A 398 -4.39 11.25 -10.47
CA ARG A 398 -4.76 12.63 -10.12
C ARG A 398 -3.53 13.40 -9.64
N ASN A 399 -3.47 14.69 -9.97
CA ASN A 399 -2.44 15.59 -9.45
C ASN A 399 -2.49 15.71 -7.94
N SER A 400 -1.37 16.10 -7.33
CA SER A 400 -1.33 16.38 -5.90
C SER A 400 -2.25 17.54 -5.54
N THR A 401 -2.81 17.48 -4.34
CA THR A 401 -3.59 18.56 -3.72
C THR A 401 -2.77 19.85 -3.54
N ALA A 402 -1.44 19.74 -3.41
CA ALA A 402 -0.50 20.87 -3.39
C ALA A 402 -0.23 21.46 -4.79
N GLY A 403 -0.74 20.82 -5.85
CA GLY A 403 -0.47 21.16 -7.25
C GLY A 403 0.69 20.35 -7.85
N GLY A 404 0.67 20.19 -9.18
CA GLY A 404 1.64 19.36 -9.90
C GLY A 404 1.35 17.85 -9.81
N PRO A 405 2.23 16.99 -10.38
CA PRO A 405 2.04 15.55 -10.34
C PRO A 405 2.09 15.02 -8.90
N ASN A 406 1.32 13.98 -8.59
CA ASN A 406 1.50 13.24 -7.34
C ASN A 406 2.87 12.55 -7.31
N ARG A 407 3.29 12.07 -6.13
CA ARG A 407 4.63 11.50 -5.92
C ARG A 407 5.00 10.34 -6.85
N PHE A 408 4.05 9.47 -7.21
CA PHE A 408 4.33 8.34 -8.09
C PHE A 408 4.52 8.79 -9.53
N LEU A 409 3.64 9.67 -10.03
CA LEU A 409 3.79 10.24 -11.37
C LEU A 409 5.03 11.12 -11.48
N ALA A 410 5.36 11.88 -10.44
CA ALA A 410 6.59 12.67 -10.38
C ALA A 410 7.83 11.78 -10.53
N THR A 411 7.88 10.66 -9.78
CA THR A 411 8.96 9.68 -9.88
C THR A 411 9.07 9.06 -11.27
N ALA A 412 7.92 8.70 -11.89
CA ALA A 412 7.88 8.18 -13.25
C ALA A 412 8.42 9.20 -14.29
N ILE A 413 8.08 10.48 -14.14
CA ILE A 413 8.62 11.55 -14.97
C ILE A 413 10.13 11.70 -14.75
N ASP A 414 10.59 11.58 -13.50
CA ASP A 414 12.01 11.73 -13.15
C ASP A 414 12.90 10.62 -13.71
N VAL A 415 12.41 9.37 -13.78
CA VAL A 415 13.14 8.29 -14.48
C VAL A 415 13.10 8.48 -15.99
N ALA A 416 11.98 8.98 -16.56
CA ALA A 416 11.94 9.33 -17.98
C ALA A 416 12.95 10.42 -18.35
N ARG A 417 13.15 11.43 -17.49
CA ARG A 417 14.22 12.44 -17.65
C ARG A 417 15.63 11.85 -17.65
N GLN A 418 15.81 10.67 -17.05
CA GLN A 418 17.08 9.93 -17.05
C GLN A 418 17.25 9.04 -18.28
N GLY A 419 16.24 8.95 -19.15
CA GLY A 419 16.27 8.21 -20.42
C GLY A 419 15.54 6.86 -20.39
N VAL A 420 14.90 6.50 -19.28
CA VAL A 420 14.08 5.30 -19.13
C VAL A 420 12.78 5.43 -19.93
N GLU A 421 12.39 4.43 -20.71
CA GLU A 421 11.12 4.48 -21.45
C GLU A 421 9.93 4.35 -20.48
N VAL A 422 9.02 5.32 -20.48
CA VAL A 422 7.83 5.27 -19.61
C VAL A 422 6.55 5.31 -20.43
N ARG A 423 5.67 4.33 -20.21
CA ARG A 423 4.32 4.30 -20.80
C ARG A 423 3.25 4.23 -19.73
N VAL A 424 2.23 5.07 -19.88
CA VAL A 424 1.09 5.17 -18.95
C VAL A 424 -0.20 4.87 -19.69
N LEU A 425 -0.87 3.78 -19.33
CA LEU A 425 -2.19 3.42 -19.82
C LEU A 425 -3.24 3.71 -18.75
N LEU A 426 -4.26 4.48 -19.12
CA LEU A 426 -5.34 4.89 -18.23
C LEU A 426 -6.68 4.31 -18.67
N ASP A 427 -7.57 4.14 -17.71
CA ASP A 427 -8.97 3.83 -17.97
C ASP A 427 -9.66 4.89 -18.84
N ALA A 428 -10.63 4.45 -19.65
CA ALA A 428 -11.42 5.29 -20.53
C ALA A 428 -12.94 5.16 -20.28
N ALA A 429 -13.37 4.67 -19.12
CA ALA A 429 -14.79 4.62 -18.81
C ALA A 429 -15.36 6.05 -18.78
N TRP A 430 -16.63 6.22 -19.13
CA TRP A 430 -17.26 7.53 -19.32
C TRP A 430 -17.03 8.50 -18.13
N PHE A 431 -17.10 8.02 -16.89
CA PHE A 431 -16.88 8.83 -15.68
C PHE A 431 -15.41 9.20 -15.41
N ASN A 432 -14.50 8.68 -16.22
CA ASN A 432 -13.06 8.94 -16.18
C ASN A 432 -12.57 9.69 -17.43
N ILE A 433 -13.45 10.12 -18.34
CA ILE A 433 -13.11 10.90 -19.55
C ILE A 433 -14.11 12.01 -19.93
N GLU A 434 -15.32 12.05 -19.36
CA GLU A 434 -16.33 13.06 -19.72
C GLU A 434 -16.27 14.32 -18.85
N GLY A 435 -15.62 14.26 -17.68
CA GLY A 435 -15.47 15.36 -16.75
C GLY A 435 -14.28 16.28 -17.04
N GLU A 436 -14.04 17.22 -16.13
CA GLU A 436 -12.81 18.03 -16.17
C GLU A 436 -11.72 17.37 -15.31
N LYS A 437 -10.47 17.41 -15.80
CA LYS A 437 -9.27 16.88 -15.11
C LYS A 437 -9.29 15.37 -14.97
N ASP A 438 -9.92 14.71 -15.94
CA ASP A 438 -10.08 13.27 -16.03
C ASP A 438 -8.88 12.64 -16.76
N ASN A 439 -8.96 11.33 -17.06
CA ASN A 439 -7.80 10.57 -17.52
C ASN A 439 -7.31 11.02 -18.91
N ASP A 440 -8.20 11.49 -19.78
CA ASP A 440 -7.85 12.00 -21.11
C ASP A 440 -7.06 13.32 -21.03
N GLU A 441 -7.45 14.24 -20.13
CA GLU A 441 -6.66 15.44 -19.88
C GLU A 441 -5.36 15.15 -19.14
N MET A 442 -5.36 14.17 -18.22
CA MET A 442 -4.14 13.70 -17.58
C MET A 442 -3.16 13.11 -18.61
N ALA A 443 -3.63 12.25 -19.51
CA ALA A 443 -2.82 11.69 -20.59
C ALA A 443 -2.31 12.81 -21.53
N ALA A 444 -3.16 13.78 -21.87
CA ALA A 444 -2.76 14.94 -22.67
C ALA A 444 -1.69 15.79 -21.96
N TRP A 445 -1.82 15.97 -20.65
CA TRP A 445 -0.85 16.68 -19.81
C TRP A 445 0.50 15.96 -19.74
N ILE A 446 0.50 14.65 -19.47
CA ILE A 446 1.72 13.81 -19.45
C ILE A 446 2.45 13.90 -20.79
N ASN A 447 1.74 13.74 -21.91
CA ASN A 447 2.32 13.88 -23.24
C ASN A 447 2.80 15.33 -23.53
N GLY A 448 2.17 16.33 -22.90
CA GLY A 448 2.61 17.72 -22.94
C GLY A 448 3.98 17.90 -22.29
N VAL A 449 4.18 17.33 -21.11
CA VAL A 449 5.49 17.29 -20.41
C VAL A 449 6.52 16.58 -21.29
N ALA A 450 6.17 15.40 -21.82
CA ALA A 450 7.05 14.62 -22.69
C ALA A 450 7.56 15.42 -23.90
N ARG A 451 6.65 16.10 -24.61
CA ARG A 451 6.99 16.94 -25.77
C ARG A 451 7.80 18.18 -25.38
N ALA A 452 7.48 18.82 -24.26
CA ALA A 452 8.15 20.03 -23.81
C ALA A 452 9.60 19.76 -23.41
N GLU A 453 9.86 18.60 -22.78
CA GLU A 453 11.19 18.23 -22.28
C GLU A 453 11.97 17.33 -23.24
N GLY A 454 11.31 16.70 -24.23
CA GLY A 454 11.95 15.77 -25.15
C GLY A 454 12.34 14.44 -24.51
N ILE A 455 11.55 13.97 -23.53
CA ILE A 455 11.80 12.76 -22.74
C ILE A 455 10.97 11.56 -23.27
N PRO A 456 11.45 10.31 -23.11
CA PRO A 456 10.78 9.09 -23.55
C PRO A 456 9.59 8.72 -22.65
N LEU A 457 8.54 9.54 -22.68
CA LEU A 457 7.32 9.38 -21.88
C LEU A 457 6.09 9.46 -22.80
N GLU A 458 5.20 8.48 -22.68
CA GLU A 458 3.94 8.43 -23.43
C GLU A 458 2.78 8.03 -22.52
N ALA A 459 1.62 8.65 -22.74
CA ALA A 459 0.39 8.27 -22.05
C ALA A 459 -0.80 8.19 -23.00
N LYS A 460 -1.74 7.28 -22.74
CA LYS A 460 -3.04 7.26 -23.42
C LYS A 460 -4.12 6.61 -22.59
N CYS A 461 -5.37 6.84 -22.97
CA CYS A 461 -6.51 6.07 -22.47
C CYS A 461 -6.75 4.86 -23.40
N ILE A 462 -7.13 3.73 -22.81
CA ILE A 462 -7.41 2.48 -23.53
C ILE A 462 -8.67 2.59 -24.41
N ASP A 463 -8.73 1.84 -25.51
CA ASP A 463 -9.98 1.57 -26.24
C ASP A 463 -10.72 0.39 -25.58
N LEU A 464 -11.63 0.69 -24.65
CA LEU A 464 -12.35 -0.31 -23.86
C LEU A 464 -13.22 -1.26 -24.69
N ASP A 465 -13.82 -0.77 -25.78
CA ASP A 465 -14.67 -1.59 -26.62
C ASP A 465 -13.85 -2.54 -27.49
N ALA A 466 -12.73 -2.07 -28.05
CA ALA A 466 -11.82 -2.93 -28.78
C ALA A 466 -11.13 -3.96 -27.87
N ALA A 467 -10.83 -3.58 -26.63
CA ALA A 467 -10.25 -4.48 -25.63
C ALA A 467 -11.28 -5.46 -25.03
N GLY A 468 -12.57 -5.12 -25.12
CA GLY A 468 -13.65 -5.93 -24.57
C GLY A 468 -13.78 -5.82 -23.05
N PHE A 469 -13.46 -4.67 -22.44
CA PHE A 469 -13.57 -4.45 -20.98
C PHE A 469 -14.64 -3.43 -20.63
N VAL A 470 -15.19 -3.52 -19.42
CA VAL A 470 -16.11 -2.51 -18.86
C VAL A 470 -15.33 -1.25 -18.48
N LYS A 471 -14.16 -1.43 -17.87
CA LYS A 471 -13.20 -0.40 -17.46
C LYS A 471 -11.85 -1.05 -17.16
N VAL A 472 -10.80 -0.25 -17.07
CA VAL A 472 -9.54 -0.61 -16.41
C VAL A 472 -9.66 -0.27 -14.93
N HIS A 473 -9.39 -1.27 -14.10
CA HIS A 473 -9.37 -1.13 -12.65
C HIS A 473 -8.08 -1.72 -12.03
N THR A 474 -7.08 -1.95 -12.89
CA THR A 474 -5.66 -2.14 -12.54
C THR A 474 -5.09 -0.94 -11.76
N LYS A 475 -4.19 -1.21 -10.81
CA LYS A 475 -3.21 -0.25 -10.27
C LYS A 475 -1.84 -0.92 -10.23
N GLY A 476 -1.27 -1.07 -11.42
CA GLY A 476 -0.12 -1.92 -11.71
C GLY A 476 1.05 -1.12 -12.25
N VAL A 477 2.27 -1.56 -11.92
CA VAL A 477 3.51 -0.99 -12.44
C VAL A 477 4.47 -2.12 -12.76
N ILE A 478 5.11 -2.09 -13.92
CA ILE A 478 6.14 -3.05 -14.33
C ILE A 478 7.44 -2.30 -14.55
N VAL A 479 8.54 -2.80 -13.98
CA VAL A 479 9.88 -2.23 -14.11
C VAL A 479 10.81 -3.23 -14.79
N ASP A 480 11.49 -2.79 -15.85
CA ASP A 480 12.58 -3.46 -16.58
C ASP A 480 12.30 -4.90 -17.04
N ASN A 481 11.01 -5.25 -17.23
CA ASN A 481 10.57 -6.63 -17.53
C ASN A 481 11.03 -7.66 -16.50
N HIS A 482 11.39 -7.20 -15.31
CA HIS A 482 11.94 -8.03 -14.24
C HIS A 482 10.99 -8.10 -13.05
N SER A 483 10.32 -6.99 -12.75
CA SER A 483 9.54 -6.86 -11.52
C SER A 483 8.19 -6.20 -11.78
N VAL A 484 7.19 -6.51 -10.94
CA VAL A 484 5.83 -5.99 -11.06
C VAL A 484 5.26 -5.63 -9.69
N LEU A 485 4.58 -4.48 -9.60
CA LEU A 485 3.71 -4.09 -8.50
C LEU A 485 2.27 -4.40 -8.87
N ILE A 486 1.55 -5.06 -7.96
CA ILE A 486 0.11 -5.22 -7.98
C ILE A 486 -0.42 -4.64 -6.67
N SER A 487 -1.29 -3.62 -6.72
CA SER A 487 -1.82 -3.01 -5.49
C SER A 487 -3.22 -2.45 -5.65
N SER A 488 -3.82 -2.02 -4.55
CA SER A 488 -5.07 -1.26 -4.55
C SER A 488 -4.87 0.26 -4.65
N ILE A 489 -3.62 0.74 -4.61
CA ILE A 489 -3.25 2.17 -4.50
C ILE A 489 -3.54 2.90 -5.81
N ASN A 490 -4.61 3.71 -5.83
CA ASN A 490 -4.79 4.69 -6.90
C ASN A 490 -3.73 5.80 -6.77
N TRP A 491 -3.28 6.35 -7.90
CA TRP A 491 -2.25 7.39 -7.90
C TRP A 491 -2.84 8.77 -7.60
N ASN A 492 -3.06 9.02 -6.31
CA ASN A 492 -3.46 10.30 -5.71
C ASN A 492 -3.00 10.37 -4.25
N ASP A 493 -2.93 11.57 -3.67
CA ASP A 493 -2.44 11.77 -2.29
C ASP A 493 -3.29 10.98 -1.27
N ASN A 494 -4.61 10.92 -1.44
CA ASN A 494 -5.50 10.30 -0.45
C ASN A 494 -5.29 8.79 -0.33
N SER A 495 -5.22 8.06 -1.45
CA SER A 495 -4.95 6.62 -1.43
C SER A 495 -3.62 6.32 -0.75
N ALA A 496 -2.64 7.18 -0.97
CA ALA A 496 -1.27 6.96 -0.55
C ALA A 496 -1.04 7.36 0.92
N ASP A 497 -1.82 8.31 1.46
CA ASP A 497 -1.58 8.90 2.79
C ASP A 497 -2.67 8.59 3.83
N PHE A 498 -3.89 8.24 3.41
CA PHE A 498 -5.04 8.13 4.33
C PHE A 498 -5.87 6.86 4.20
N ASN A 499 -5.76 6.12 3.10
CA ASN A 499 -6.48 4.86 2.93
C ASN A 499 -5.66 3.69 3.50
N ARG A 500 -6.37 2.63 3.92
CA ARG A 500 -5.76 1.31 3.95
C ARG A 500 -5.67 0.82 2.52
N GLU A 501 -4.45 0.60 2.04
CA GLU A 501 -4.22 -0.04 0.73
C GLU A 501 -3.31 -1.25 0.94
N ALA A 502 -3.39 -2.22 0.04
CA ALA A 502 -2.59 -3.43 0.07
C ALA A 502 -2.10 -3.81 -1.32
N GLY A 503 -0.92 -4.44 -1.38
CA GLY A 503 -0.30 -4.88 -2.62
C GLY A 503 0.98 -5.68 -2.38
N VAL A 504 1.62 -6.08 -3.46
CA VAL A 504 2.92 -6.76 -3.47
C VAL A 504 3.77 -6.29 -4.64
N ILE A 505 5.06 -6.11 -4.38
CA ILE A 505 6.11 -6.06 -5.40
C ILE A 505 6.64 -7.47 -5.56
N ILE A 506 6.62 -7.99 -6.78
CA ILE A 506 7.09 -9.32 -7.16
C ILE A 506 8.27 -9.14 -8.11
N GLU A 507 9.46 -9.53 -7.69
CA GLU A 507 10.67 -9.53 -8.50
C GLU A 507 10.89 -10.93 -9.07
N HIS A 508 10.48 -11.11 -10.33
CA HIS A 508 10.66 -12.35 -11.07
C HIS A 508 10.44 -12.10 -12.57
N PRO A 509 11.41 -12.37 -13.47
CA PRO A 509 11.31 -12.02 -14.88
C PRO A 509 10.08 -12.59 -15.60
N ARG A 510 9.69 -13.84 -15.29
CA ARG A 510 8.48 -14.43 -15.91
C ARG A 510 7.20 -13.81 -15.36
N ALA A 511 7.23 -13.30 -14.13
CA ALA A 511 6.07 -12.63 -13.54
C ALA A 511 5.85 -11.28 -14.20
N ALA A 512 6.91 -10.48 -14.32
CA ALA A 512 6.84 -9.23 -15.06
C ALA A 512 6.42 -9.47 -16.52
N HIS A 513 7.02 -10.45 -17.22
CA HIS A 513 6.66 -10.76 -18.60
C HIS A 513 5.18 -11.12 -18.80
N TYR A 514 4.56 -11.81 -17.82
CA TYR A 514 3.13 -12.10 -17.84
C TYR A 514 2.30 -10.81 -17.92
N PHE A 515 2.57 -9.84 -17.05
CA PHE A 515 1.86 -8.56 -17.07
C PHE A 515 2.29 -7.63 -18.20
N VAL A 516 3.52 -7.75 -18.72
CA VAL A 516 3.90 -7.06 -19.97
C VAL A 516 3.03 -7.54 -21.12
N THR A 517 2.74 -8.85 -21.17
CA THR A 517 1.87 -9.41 -22.22
C THR A 517 0.45 -8.85 -22.10
N ALA A 518 -0.09 -8.77 -20.88
CA ALA A 518 -1.39 -8.12 -20.63
C ALA A 518 -1.36 -6.64 -21.04
N PHE A 519 -0.37 -5.89 -20.53
CA PHE A 519 -0.22 -4.46 -20.82
C PHE A 519 -0.10 -4.17 -22.32
N GLU A 520 0.70 -4.92 -23.08
CA GLU A 520 0.88 -4.67 -24.52
C GLU A 520 -0.39 -5.02 -25.32
N ALA A 521 -1.15 -6.04 -24.89
CA ALA A 521 -2.45 -6.34 -25.48
C ALA A 521 -3.45 -5.20 -25.24
N ASP A 522 -3.48 -4.68 -24.01
CA ASP A 522 -4.36 -3.58 -23.62
C ASP A 522 -3.91 -2.26 -24.27
N TRP A 523 -2.60 -2.02 -24.36
CA TRP A 523 -2.00 -0.86 -25.03
C TRP A 523 -2.35 -0.84 -26.51
N THR A 524 -2.27 -1.97 -27.21
CA THR A 524 -2.51 -2.03 -28.67
C THR A 524 -3.96 -2.28 -29.05
N ALA A 525 -4.88 -2.33 -28.08
CA ALA A 525 -6.31 -2.50 -28.33
C ALA A 525 -6.82 -1.41 -29.30
N GLY A 526 -7.54 -1.86 -30.34
CA GLY A 526 -8.09 -0.98 -31.38
C GLY A 526 -7.09 -0.57 -32.47
N GLU A 527 -5.79 -0.86 -32.33
CA GLU A 527 -4.81 -0.57 -33.36
C GLU A 527 -4.87 -1.59 -34.52
N PRO A 528 -4.64 -1.17 -35.78
CA PRO A 528 -4.58 -2.10 -36.90
C PRO A 528 -3.43 -3.09 -36.70
N VAL A 529 -3.75 -4.38 -36.59
CA VAL A 529 -2.73 -5.44 -36.59
C VAL A 529 -2.10 -5.49 -37.98
N TRP A 530 -0.99 -4.79 -38.16
CA TRP A 530 -0.14 -4.98 -39.31
C TRP A 530 0.53 -6.35 -39.16
N ILE A 531 -0.05 -7.37 -39.79
CA ILE A 531 0.65 -8.63 -40.00
C ILE A 531 1.87 -8.30 -40.85
N LYS A 532 3.02 -8.06 -40.19
CA LYS A 532 4.33 -8.21 -40.83
C LYS A 532 4.42 -9.68 -41.20
N THR A 533 3.93 -9.99 -42.40
CA THR A 533 4.27 -11.24 -43.05
C THR A 533 5.77 -11.20 -43.23
N ASP A 534 6.48 -11.99 -42.43
CA ASP A 534 7.90 -12.29 -42.62
C ASP A 534 8.07 -13.15 -43.89
N ASP A 535 7.68 -12.57 -45.02
CA ASP A 535 7.62 -13.22 -46.32
C ASP A 535 8.96 -13.12 -47.07
N HIS A 536 10.04 -12.85 -46.33
CA HIS A 536 11.39 -12.95 -46.86
C HIS A 536 11.66 -14.38 -47.37
N ARG A 537 11.00 -15.41 -46.80
CA ARG A 537 11.10 -16.79 -47.27
C ARG A 537 10.41 -17.05 -48.61
N LEU A 538 9.25 -16.43 -48.86
CA LEU A 538 8.54 -16.58 -50.14
C LEU A 538 9.23 -15.77 -51.24
N VAL A 539 9.73 -14.58 -50.92
CA VAL A 539 10.58 -13.80 -51.83
C VAL A 539 11.88 -14.55 -52.18
N LEU A 540 12.51 -15.22 -51.20
CA LEU A 540 13.70 -16.06 -51.44
C LEU A 540 13.36 -17.27 -52.32
N ALA A 541 12.23 -17.94 -52.06
CA ALA A 541 11.77 -19.09 -52.83
C ALA A 541 11.46 -18.72 -54.29
N VAL A 542 10.76 -17.61 -54.51
CA VAL A 542 10.49 -17.07 -55.86
C VAL A 542 11.80 -16.66 -56.55
N GLY A 543 12.73 -16.04 -55.82
CA GLY A 543 14.05 -15.70 -56.33
C GLY A 543 14.87 -16.92 -56.78
N ILE A 544 14.83 -18.01 -56.02
CA ILE A 544 15.51 -19.27 -56.37
C ILE A 544 14.89 -19.89 -57.63
N VAL A 545 13.56 -19.96 -57.72
CA VAL A 545 12.85 -20.49 -58.89
C VAL A 545 13.16 -19.66 -60.14
N ALA A 546 13.15 -18.33 -60.01
CA ALA A 546 13.50 -17.43 -61.11
C ALA A 546 14.96 -17.60 -61.56
N ALA A 547 15.90 -17.78 -60.62
CA ALA A 547 17.30 -18.05 -60.94
C ALA A 547 17.48 -19.36 -61.70
N PHE A 548 16.80 -20.43 -61.30
CA PHE A 548 16.81 -21.71 -62.02
C PHE A 548 16.18 -21.60 -63.41
N PHE A 549 15.11 -20.83 -63.56
CA PHE A 549 14.47 -20.60 -64.85
C PHE A 549 15.38 -19.81 -65.81
N ILE A 550 16.08 -18.78 -65.32
CA ILE A 550 17.06 -18.02 -66.10
C ILE A 550 18.23 -18.91 -66.51
N LEU A 551 18.73 -19.76 -65.59
CA LEU A 551 19.79 -20.74 -65.88
C LEU A 551 19.35 -21.77 -66.94
N TYR A 552 18.10 -22.23 -66.86
CA TYR A 552 17.51 -23.12 -67.87
C TYR A 552 17.49 -22.45 -69.24
N LEU A 553 16.94 -21.24 -69.35
CA LEU A 553 16.87 -20.48 -70.61
C LEU A 553 18.26 -20.17 -71.18
N TRP A 554 19.24 -19.84 -70.33
CA TRP A 554 20.61 -19.60 -70.75
C TRP A 554 21.29 -20.86 -71.31
N ARG A 555 20.98 -22.03 -70.73
CA ARG A 555 21.51 -23.32 -71.18
C ARG A 555 20.87 -23.79 -72.48
N GLU A 556 19.60 -23.48 -72.69
CA GLU A 556 18.86 -23.79 -73.92
C GLU A 556 19.34 -22.94 -75.11
N LYS A 557 19.73 -21.67 -74.87
CA LYS A 557 20.28 -20.76 -75.89
C LYS A 557 21.71 -21.07 -76.33
N ARG A 558 22.41 -21.98 -75.63
CA ARG A 558 23.79 -22.43 -75.93
C ARG A 558 23.86 -23.80 -76.60
N ARG A 559 22.72 -24.48 -76.77
CA ARG A 559 22.57 -25.61 -77.70
C ARG A 559 22.18 -25.06 -79.06
#